data_AF-A0A3M1QZV6-F1
#
_entry.id   AF-A0A3M1QZV6-F1
#
_cell.length_a   1.000
_cell.length_b   1.000
_cell.length_c   1.000
_cell.angle_alpha   90.00
_cell.angle_beta   90.00
_cell.angle_gamma   90.00
#
_symmetry.space_group_name_H-M   'P 1'
#
loop_
_entity.id
_entity.type
_entity.pdbx_description
1 polymer ?
#
loop_
_entity_poly.entity_id
_entity_poly.type
_entity_poly.pdbx_seq_one_letter_code
_entity_poly.pdbx_strand_id
1 'polypeptide(L)'
;MPTREIYWNIAYGKLVYLFFLIVLGVLAYAVYTHYQRWRLGQGEEENRFDQVGQRIKDLFLQVFGQQRILRDRYPGLMHLFIFSGFLVLFIGTSMIAVQENLSIEYLYGSFYLFYSLLLDLFGLLVLVGIGMAVYRRVVLRPERLNNVLDDFTTLSLFFLVLLTGYLVEGPRIAATELQAHPAWSWWSPLGLLVAKIFSGLEEGTLRTMHKVFWWVHMALAFAFIGYFGYSKLSHILFSPLNILLRSSRPRGALKPIRDFENAETFGAGTLRDLSWKQLLDSDACTSCGRCQDACPAYLSGKPLSPKQLILDIRARLQADGPLLLQQKGQEDGEEASSCGALIGVEGGYITEDVLWSCTTCGACMRECPVLIEHVDEIVDMRRYLVLMEGRMPETAEQALRSLETRGHPWRGTTFTRTSWTEGLDIKTMAEKGEADILFWVGCSGALFDRNVRTT
;
A
#
# COMPACT_ATOMS: atom_id res chain seq x y z
N MET A 1 28.04 -21.00 30.43
CA MET A 1 26.82 -21.33 29.67
C MET A 1 26.90 -20.64 28.32
N PRO A 2 26.29 -21.16 27.24
CA PRO A 2 26.26 -20.47 25.94
C PRO A 2 25.75 -19.04 26.07
N THR A 3 26.51 -18.07 25.60
CA THR A 3 26.14 -16.65 25.55
C THR A 3 27.16 -15.94 24.66
N ARG A 4 26.90 -14.67 24.34
CA ARG A 4 27.89 -13.78 23.72
C ARG A 4 27.98 -12.46 24.47
N GLU A 5 29.17 -11.89 24.47
CA GLU A 5 29.38 -10.52 24.93
C GLU A 5 28.73 -9.53 23.94
N ILE A 6 27.91 -8.62 24.44
CA ILE A 6 27.33 -7.55 23.63
C ILE A 6 28.44 -6.55 23.28
N TYR A 7 28.48 -6.09 22.03
CA TYR A 7 29.54 -5.25 21.45
C TYR A 7 30.93 -5.92 21.32
N TRP A 8 31.27 -6.93 22.13
CA TRP A 8 32.58 -7.61 22.12
C TRP A 8 33.75 -6.61 22.13
N ASN A 9 34.41 -6.38 21.01
CA ASN A 9 35.56 -5.47 20.91
C ASN A 9 35.23 -4.06 20.39
N ILE A 10 33.96 -3.68 20.28
CA ILE A 10 33.53 -2.37 19.79
C ILE A 10 33.59 -1.33 20.91
N ALA A 11 34.43 -0.31 20.72
CA ALA A 11 34.41 0.89 21.55
C ALA A 11 33.27 1.83 21.13
N TYR A 12 32.70 2.59 22.07
CA TYR A 12 31.66 3.59 21.82
C TYR A 12 30.34 3.04 21.23
N GLY A 13 30.01 1.77 21.47
CA GLY A 13 28.75 1.16 21.00
C GLY A 13 27.48 1.93 21.40
N LYS A 14 27.53 2.72 22.48
CA LYS A 14 26.43 3.59 22.93
C LYS A 14 26.09 4.72 21.95
N LEU A 15 26.96 5.06 21.00
CA LEU A 15 26.65 6.06 19.95
C LEU A 15 25.46 5.65 19.08
N VAL A 16 25.11 4.36 19.02
CA VAL A 16 23.90 3.84 18.37
C VAL A 16 22.65 4.60 18.80
N TYR A 17 22.54 4.99 20.08
CA TYR A 17 21.37 5.74 20.57
C TYR A 17 21.27 7.16 20.02
N LEU A 18 22.41 7.83 19.82
CA LEU A 18 22.45 9.15 19.19
C LEU A 18 21.98 9.05 17.73
N PHE A 19 22.51 8.10 16.96
CA PHE A 19 22.09 7.88 15.58
C PHE A 19 20.62 7.46 15.48
N PHE A 20 20.13 6.65 16.42
CA PHE A 20 18.72 6.29 16.50
C PHE A 20 17.82 7.52 16.69
N LEU A 21 18.17 8.45 17.60
CA LEU A 21 17.43 9.70 17.79
C LEU A 21 17.43 10.59 16.54
N ILE A 22 18.57 10.69 15.85
CA ILE A 22 18.68 11.43 14.59
C ILE A 22 17.73 10.84 13.54
N VAL A 23 17.76 9.52 13.35
CA VAL A 23 16.90 8.83 12.39
C VAL A 23 15.43 8.92 12.77
N LEU A 24 15.10 8.85 14.07
CA LEU A 24 13.73 9.08 14.55
C LEU A 24 13.25 10.50 14.16
N GLY A 25 14.10 11.51 14.33
CA GLY A 25 13.81 12.89 13.91
C GLY A 25 13.57 13.02 12.41
N VAL A 26 14.41 12.38 11.58
CA VAL A 26 14.24 12.34 10.11
C VAL A 26 12.91 11.67 9.74
N LEU A 27 12.58 10.53 10.34
CA LEU A 27 11.32 9.83 10.07
C LEU A 27 10.10 10.60 10.54
N ALA A 28 10.16 11.23 11.72
CA ALA A 28 9.09 12.07 12.22
C ALA A 28 8.85 13.26 11.29
N TYR A 29 9.91 13.90 10.79
CA TYR A 29 9.81 14.97 9.80
C TYR A 29 9.22 14.46 8.48
N ALA A 30 9.66 13.31 7.97
CA ALA A 30 9.09 12.69 6.78
C ALA A 30 7.57 12.45 6.93
N VAL A 31 7.15 11.79 8.00
CA VAL A 31 5.73 11.54 8.30
C VAL A 31 4.96 12.85 8.43
N TYR A 32 5.55 13.86 9.10
CA TYR A 32 4.94 15.18 9.21
C TYR A 32 4.73 15.84 7.84
N THR A 33 5.70 15.80 6.92
CA THR A 33 5.54 16.37 5.57
C THR A 33 4.47 15.65 4.73
N HIS A 34 4.30 14.34 4.90
CA HIS A 34 3.20 13.60 4.28
C HIS A 34 1.86 13.99 4.90
N TYR A 35 1.78 14.04 6.22
CA TYR A 35 0.59 14.48 6.94
C TYR A 35 0.14 15.89 6.54
N GLN A 36 1.06 16.85 6.42
CA GLN A 36 0.75 18.19 5.94
C GLN A 36 0.05 18.16 4.57
N ARG A 37 0.57 17.35 3.64
CA ARG A 37 -0.01 17.19 2.31
C ARG A 37 -1.39 16.53 2.34
N TRP A 38 -1.61 15.53 3.20
CA TRP A 38 -2.95 14.92 3.35
C TRP A 38 -3.98 15.91 3.88
N ARG A 39 -3.58 16.86 4.73
CA ARG A 39 -4.46 17.95 5.21
C ARG A 39 -4.81 19.01 4.16
N LEU A 40 -4.29 18.90 2.94
CA LEU A 40 -4.78 19.70 1.82
C LEU A 40 -6.17 19.23 1.38
N GLY A 41 -6.49 17.96 1.61
CA GLY A 41 -7.77 17.40 1.20
C GLY A 41 -8.92 17.88 2.08
N GLN A 42 -9.94 18.46 1.45
CA GLN A 42 -11.14 19.06 2.04
C GLN A 42 -12.42 18.37 1.55
N GLY A 43 -12.30 17.33 0.72
CA GLY A 43 -13.45 16.56 0.25
C GLY A 43 -14.22 15.85 1.36
N GLU A 44 -15.46 15.43 1.05
CA GLU A 44 -16.39 14.86 2.02
C GLU A 44 -15.80 13.74 2.88
N GLU A 45 -15.90 13.91 4.20
CA GLU A 45 -15.32 12.98 5.16
C GLU A 45 -16.31 11.89 5.62
N GLU A 46 -15.84 10.64 5.54
CA GLU A 46 -16.45 9.51 6.23
C GLU A 46 -15.81 9.32 7.61
N ASN A 47 -16.57 8.85 8.60
CA ASN A 47 -15.99 8.47 9.88
C ASN A 47 -15.08 7.24 9.70
N ARG A 48 -13.77 7.45 9.80
CA ARG A 48 -12.75 6.39 9.68
C ARG A 48 -12.38 5.73 11.01
N PHE A 49 -13.02 6.15 12.10
CA PHE A 49 -12.76 5.69 13.47
C PHE A 49 -13.91 4.87 14.06
N ASP A 50 -14.89 4.49 13.24
CA ASP A 50 -15.94 3.54 13.61
C ASP A 50 -15.42 2.09 13.63
N GLN A 51 -16.19 1.15 14.20
CA GLN A 51 -15.91 -0.30 14.11
C GLN A 51 -14.45 -0.71 14.46
N VAL A 52 -13.86 -0.06 15.46
CA VAL A 52 -12.43 -0.19 15.81
C VAL A 52 -11.97 -1.65 15.91
N GLY A 53 -12.78 -2.51 16.54
CA GLY A 53 -12.47 -3.95 16.68
C GLY A 53 -12.30 -4.67 15.33
N GLN A 54 -13.18 -4.39 14.36
CA GLN A 54 -13.09 -4.99 13.02
C GLN A 54 -11.88 -4.44 12.25
N ARG A 55 -11.56 -3.15 12.40
CA ARG A 55 -10.39 -2.53 11.75
C ARG A 55 -9.07 -3.09 12.27
N ILE A 56 -8.96 -3.27 13.60
CA ILE A 56 -7.80 -3.91 14.22
C ILE A 56 -7.66 -5.35 13.72
N LYS A 57 -8.77 -6.11 13.69
CA LYS A 57 -8.77 -7.46 13.13
C LYS A 57 -8.27 -7.46 11.68
N ASP A 58 -8.77 -6.56 10.84
CA ASP A 58 -8.34 -6.46 9.44
C ASP A 58 -6.86 -6.08 9.33
N LEU A 59 -6.37 -5.16 10.16
CA LEU A 59 -4.95 -4.82 10.25
C LEU A 59 -4.10 -6.06 10.51
N PHE A 60 -4.42 -6.85 11.54
CA PHE A 60 -3.66 -8.07 11.85
C PHE A 60 -3.72 -9.11 10.73
N LEU A 61 -4.91 -9.34 10.15
CA LEU A 61 -5.10 -10.31 9.08
C LEU A 61 -4.38 -9.91 7.78
N GLN A 62 -4.32 -8.61 7.46
CA GLN A 62 -3.66 -8.13 6.25
C GLN A 62 -2.15 -7.91 6.42
N VAL A 63 -1.70 -7.39 7.56
CA VAL A 63 -0.28 -7.09 7.80
C VAL A 63 0.49 -8.35 8.19
N PHE A 64 0.08 -9.02 9.27
CA PHE A 64 0.78 -10.22 9.75
C PHE A 64 0.32 -11.48 9.02
N GLY A 65 -1.00 -11.61 8.80
CA GLY A 65 -1.55 -12.75 8.06
C GLY A 65 -1.29 -12.71 6.55
N GLN A 66 -0.88 -11.57 5.99
CA GLN A 66 -0.62 -11.35 4.56
C GLN A 66 -1.72 -11.89 3.61
N GLN A 67 -2.97 -11.97 4.08
CA GLN A 67 -4.04 -12.72 3.41
C GLN A 67 -4.26 -12.32 1.95
N ARG A 68 -4.25 -11.01 1.65
CA ARG A 68 -4.39 -10.54 0.27
C ARG A 68 -3.11 -10.70 -0.53
N ILE A 69 -1.94 -10.47 0.07
CA ILE A 69 -0.64 -10.55 -0.61
C ILE A 69 -0.40 -11.98 -1.10
N LEU A 70 -0.70 -12.98 -0.27
CA LEU A 70 -0.53 -14.41 -0.58
C LEU A 70 -1.47 -14.96 -1.67
N ARG A 71 -2.48 -14.19 -2.12
CA ARG A 71 -3.30 -14.59 -3.27
C ARG A 71 -2.51 -14.68 -4.57
N ASP A 72 -1.42 -13.93 -4.68
CA ASP A 72 -0.48 -14.01 -5.79
C ASP A 72 0.77 -14.75 -5.32
N ARG A 73 0.88 -16.04 -5.67
CA ARG A 73 1.78 -16.99 -5.00
C ARG A 73 3.24 -16.56 -5.00
N TYR A 74 3.79 -16.19 -6.16
CA TYR A 74 5.21 -15.84 -6.27
C TYR A 74 5.57 -14.56 -5.50
N PRO A 75 4.97 -13.38 -5.76
CA PRO A 75 5.26 -12.17 -5.01
C PRO A 75 4.81 -12.27 -3.55
N GLY A 76 3.81 -13.11 -3.25
CA GLY A 76 3.37 -13.40 -1.90
C GLY A 76 4.43 -14.13 -1.07
N LEU A 77 5.01 -15.22 -1.60
CA LEU A 77 6.11 -15.93 -0.94
C LEU A 77 7.37 -15.06 -0.82
N MET A 78 7.69 -14.32 -1.89
CA MET A 78 8.78 -13.33 -1.89
C MET A 78 8.61 -12.32 -0.75
N HIS A 79 7.42 -11.72 -0.62
CA HIS A 79 7.14 -10.75 0.43
C HIS A 79 7.10 -11.39 1.82
N LEU A 80 6.59 -12.62 1.94
CA LEU A 80 6.59 -13.36 3.20
C LEU A 80 8.01 -13.56 3.72
N PHE A 81 8.95 -14.01 2.88
CA PHE A 81 10.35 -14.21 3.27
C PHE A 81 11.02 -12.91 3.72
N ILE A 82 10.83 -11.82 2.96
CA ILE A 82 11.38 -10.51 3.32
C ILE A 82 10.77 -10.03 4.64
N PHE A 83 9.44 -10.01 4.74
CA PHE A 83 8.72 -9.50 5.92
C PHE A 83 9.03 -10.30 7.18
N SER A 84 8.93 -11.63 7.12
CA SER A 84 9.16 -12.48 8.30
C SER A 84 10.60 -12.39 8.76
N GLY A 85 11.55 -12.33 7.83
CA GLY A 85 12.95 -12.16 8.16
C GLY A 85 13.26 -10.81 8.78
N PHE A 86 12.74 -9.72 8.20
CA PHE A 86 12.87 -8.40 8.82
C PHE A 86 12.25 -8.32 10.21
N LEU A 87 11.06 -8.89 10.40
CA LEU A 87 10.38 -8.89 11.69
C LEU A 87 11.21 -9.63 12.75
N VAL A 88 11.72 -10.83 12.44
CA VAL A 88 12.55 -11.63 13.36
C VAL A 88 13.88 -10.94 13.66
N LEU A 89 14.56 -10.39 12.64
CA LEU A 89 15.82 -9.65 12.82
C LEU A 89 15.62 -8.38 13.65
N PHE A 90 14.53 -7.65 13.43
CA PHE A 90 14.18 -6.46 14.21
C PHE A 90 13.89 -6.82 15.67
N ILE A 91 13.08 -7.86 15.91
CA ILE A 91 12.80 -8.35 17.28
C ILE A 91 14.10 -8.77 17.96
N GLY A 92 14.95 -9.55 17.29
CA GLY A 92 16.20 -10.00 17.89
C GLY A 92 17.16 -8.85 18.22
N THR A 93 17.33 -7.92 17.28
CA THR A 93 18.14 -6.71 17.53
C THR A 93 17.59 -5.89 18.69
N SER A 94 16.26 -5.76 18.78
CA SER A 94 15.60 -5.08 19.90
C SER A 94 15.81 -5.80 21.24
N MET A 95 15.82 -7.14 21.24
CA MET A 95 16.10 -7.92 22.44
C MET A 95 17.51 -7.64 22.98
N ILE A 96 18.52 -7.58 22.10
CA ILE A 96 19.89 -7.22 22.51
C ILE A 96 19.90 -5.83 23.18
N ALA A 97 19.23 -4.85 22.58
CA ALA A 97 19.15 -3.49 23.14
C ALA A 97 18.45 -3.47 24.51
N VAL A 98 17.39 -4.27 24.69
CA VAL A 98 16.68 -4.40 25.98
C VAL A 98 17.57 -5.02 27.05
N GLN A 99 18.31 -6.11 26.73
CA GLN A 99 19.22 -6.74 27.68
C GLN A 99 20.33 -5.78 28.14
N GLU A 100 20.94 -5.06 27.19
CA GLU A 100 21.99 -4.08 27.48
C GLU A 100 21.48 -2.90 28.31
N ASN A 101 20.29 -2.38 28.01
CA ASN A 101 19.82 -1.14 28.62
C ASN A 101 19.10 -1.32 29.95
N LEU A 102 18.44 -2.47 30.13
CA LEU A 102 17.75 -2.80 31.38
C LEU A 102 18.61 -3.66 32.31
N SER A 103 19.80 -4.06 31.87
CA SER A 103 20.70 -4.97 32.58
C SER A 103 20.02 -6.29 33.00
N ILE A 104 19.05 -6.75 32.20
CA ILE A 104 18.34 -8.02 32.42
C ILE A 104 19.01 -9.07 31.55
N GLU A 105 19.75 -9.99 32.15
CA GLU A 105 20.37 -11.10 31.42
C GLU A 105 19.35 -12.21 31.13
N TYR A 106 19.00 -12.41 29.86
CA TYR A 106 18.10 -13.49 29.44
C TYR A 106 18.55 -14.22 28.16
N LEU A 107 19.51 -13.67 27.41
CA LEU A 107 20.13 -14.31 26.24
C LEU A 107 21.29 -15.21 26.66
N TYR A 108 21.00 -16.31 27.35
CA TYR A 108 21.99 -17.34 27.70
C TYR A 108 21.43 -18.77 27.53
N GLY A 109 22.31 -19.77 27.60
CA GLY A 109 21.92 -21.17 27.55
C GLY A 109 21.38 -21.61 26.18
N SER A 110 20.43 -22.55 26.22
CA SER A 110 19.73 -23.04 25.02
C SER A 110 18.92 -21.95 24.33
N PHE A 111 18.40 -20.97 25.07
CA PHE A 111 17.65 -19.85 24.50
C PHE A 111 18.51 -19.01 23.57
N TYR A 112 19.74 -18.67 23.99
CA TYR A 112 20.71 -17.96 23.14
C TYR A 112 21.04 -18.74 21.85
N LEU A 113 21.24 -20.07 21.96
CA LEU A 113 21.54 -20.90 20.79
C LEU A 113 20.39 -20.91 19.79
N PHE A 114 19.15 -21.12 20.26
CA PHE A 114 17.96 -21.06 19.41
C PHE A 114 17.76 -19.67 18.79
N TYR A 115 17.98 -18.62 19.59
CA TYR A 115 17.96 -17.24 19.14
C TYR A 115 18.97 -16.98 18.01
N SER A 116 20.21 -17.45 18.15
CA SER A 116 21.25 -17.33 17.11
C SER A 116 20.81 -18.01 15.81
N LEU A 117 20.27 -19.22 15.92
CA LEU A 117 19.80 -20.00 14.77
C LEU A 117 18.63 -19.33 14.07
N LEU A 118 17.68 -18.78 14.82
CA LEU A 118 16.57 -18.04 14.23
C LEU A 118 17.07 -16.82 13.47
N LEU A 119 17.95 -15.99 14.04
CA LEU A 119 18.45 -14.81 13.32
C LEU A 119 19.25 -15.18 12.07
N ASP A 120 20.10 -16.20 12.15
CA ASP A 120 20.92 -16.67 11.02
C ASP A 120 20.02 -17.20 9.88
N LEU A 121 19.04 -18.06 10.18
CA LEU A 121 18.14 -18.62 9.18
C LEU A 121 17.18 -17.59 8.58
N PHE A 122 16.64 -16.69 9.40
CA PHE A 122 15.73 -15.65 8.91
C PHE A 122 16.47 -14.59 8.10
N GLY A 123 17.73 -14.28 8.39
CA GLY A 123 18.56 -13.46 7.51
C GLY A 123 18.76 -14.11 6.13
N LEU A 124 18.95 -15.43 6.08
CA LEU A 124 19.04 -16.18 4.83
C LEU A 124 17.71 -16.16 4.07
N LEU A 125 16.58 -16.31 4.77
CA LEU A 125 15.26 -16.17 4.14
C LEU A 125 15.09 -14.81 3.46
N VAL A 126 15.54 -13.72 4.10
CA VAL A 126 15.49 -12.40 3.44
C VAL A 126 16.39 -12.36 2.20
N LEU A 127 17.62 -12.90 2.25
CA LEU A 127 18.49 -12.98 1.07
C LEU A 127 17.83 -13.74 -0.10
N VAL A 128 17.15 -14.86 0.20
CA VAL A 128 16.34 -15.59 -0.80
C VAL A 128 15.21 -14.72 -1.32
N GLY A 129 14.48 -14.03 -0.45
CA GLY A 129 13.40 -13.11 -0.83
C GLY A 129 13.88 -11.94 -1.72
N ILE A 130 15.05 -11.36 -1.44
CA ILE A 130 15.70 -10.35 -2.28
C ILE A 130 16.05 -10.97 -3.64
N GLY A 131 16.63 -12.16 -3.67
CA GLY A 131 16.92 -12.89 -4.91
C GLY A 131 15.67 -13.11 -5.76
N MET A 132 14.56 -13.52 -5.13
CA MET A 132 13.26 -13.66 -5.79
C MET A 132 12.74 -12.31 -6.35
N ALA A 133 12.94 -11.21 -5.62
CA ALA A 133 12.55 -9.87 -6.06
C ALA A 133 13.37 -9.39 -7.27
N VAL A 134 14.69 -9.59 -7.23
CA VAL A 134 15.59 -9.29 -8.36
C VAL A 134 15.22 -10.14 -9.57
N TYR A 135 15.06 -11.45 -9.40
CA TYR A 135 14.66 -12.35 -10.50
C TYR A 135 13.34 -11.91 -11.13
N ARG A 136 12.34 -11.56 -10.33
CA ARG A 136 11.05 -11.07 -10.84
C ARG A 136 11.16 -9.77 -11.62
N ARG A 137 12.04 -8.86 -11.21
CA ARG A 137 12.19 -7.54 -11.84
C ARG A 137 13.10 -7.55 -13.06
N VAL A 138 14.12 -8.40 -13.08
CA VAL A 138 15.16 -8.42 -14.12
C VAL A 138 14.91 -9.52 -15.15
N VAL A 139 14.36 -10.67 -14.75
CA VAL A 139 14.13 -11.82 -15.64
C VAL A 139 12.66 -11.92 -16.05
N LEU A 140 11.73 -12.06 -15.10
CA LEU A 140 10.30 -12.26 -15.42
C LEU A 140 9.63 -11.02 -16.03
N ARG A 141 10.04 -9.82 -15.60
CA ARG A 141 9.54 -8.50 -16.07
C ARG A 141 8.01 -8.45 -16.34
N PRO A 142 7.14 -8.72 -15.35
CA PRO A 142 5.70 -8.59 -15.56
C PRO A 142 5.31 -7.17 -16.00
N GLU A 143 4.46 -7.03 -17.02
CA GLU A 143 4.07 -5.74 -17.62
C GLU A 143 3.50 -4.73 -16.61
N ARG A 144 2.82 -5.22 -15.58
CA ARG A 144 2.24 -4.39 -14.52
C ARG A 144 3.27 -3.69 -13.62
N LEU A 145 4.55 -4.08 -13.67
CA LEU A 145 5.60 -3.51 -12.82
C LEU A 145 6.37 -2.41 -13.53
N ASN A 146 6.36 -1.22 -12.93
CA ASN A 146 7.19 -0.10 -13.37
C ASN A 146 8.48 -0.13 -12.54
N ASN A 147 9.59 -0.59 -13.13
CA ASN A 147 10.90 -0.56 -12.47
C ASN A 147 11.46 0.87 -12.53
N VAL A 148 11.75 1.45 -11.38
CA VAL A 148 12.43 2.74 -11.23
C VAL A 148 13.70 2.57 -10.42
N LEU A 149 14.58 3.58 -10.43
CA LEU A 149 15.86 3.54 -9.70
C LEU A 149 15.67 3.18 -8.22
N ASP A 150 14.63 3.72 -7.58
CA ASP A 150 14.32 3.46 -6.18
C ASP A 150 14.11 1.97 -5.86
N ASP A 151 13.60 1.15 -6.80
CA ASP A 151 13.46 -0.29 -6.61
C ASP A 151 14.82 -0.96 -6.43
N PHE A 152 15.80 -0.59 -7.26
CA PHE A 152 17.15 -1.15 -7.22
C PHE A 152 17.96 -0.59 -6.05
N THR A 153 17.80 0.69 -5.73
CA THR A 153 18.39 1.30 -4.52
C THR A 153 17.92 0.57 -3.27
N THR A 154 16.61 0.36 -3.14
CA THR A 154 16.01 -0.36 -2.01
C THR A 154 16.55 -1.79 -1.90
N LEU A 155 16.54 -2.56 -2.99
CA LEU A 155 17.04 -3.95 -2.99
C LEU A 155 18.53 -4.03 -2.68
N SER A 156 19.32 -3.07 -3.17
CA SER A 156 20.76 -3.00 -2.90
C SER A 156 21.04 -2.69 -1.43
N LEU A 157 20.34 -1.72 -0.84
CA LEU A 157 20.47 -1.40 0.59
C LEU A 157 20.09 -2.60 1.46
N PHE A 158 18.99 -3.28 1.15
CA PHE A 158 18.59 -4.51 1.83
C PHE A 158 19.68 -5.58 1.79
N PHE A 159 20.22 -5.85 0.60
CA PHE A 159 21.28 -6.83 0.42
C PHE A 159 22.56 -6.46 1.19
N LEU A 160 22.99 -5.20 1.10
CA LEU A 160 24.21 -4.72 1.75
C LEU A 160 24.09 -4.75 3.29
N VAL A 161 22.95 -4.40 3.86
CA VAL A 161 22.73 -4.50 5.31
C VAL A 161 22.84 -5.95 5.77
N LEU A 162 22.22 -6.90 5.07
CA LEU A 162 22.31 -8.33 5.45
C LEU A 162 23.70 -8.91 5.24
N LEU A 163 24.33 -8.61 4.10
CA LEU A 163 25.69 -9.05 3.81
C LEU A 163 26.66 -8.57 4.88
N THR A 164 26.59 -7.28 5.23
CA THR A 164 27.43 -6.73 6.29
C THR A 164 27.09 -7.31 7.66
N GLY A 165 25.84 -7.70 7.93
CA GLY A 165 25.46 -8.41 9.16
C GLY A 165 26.20 -9.75 9.32
N TYR A 166 26.23 -10.56 8.27
CA TYR A 166 27.02 -11.81 8.28
C TYR A 166 28.53 -11.57 8.31
N LEU A 167 29.01 -10.51 7.67
CA LEU A 167 30.42 -10.10 7.74
C LEU A 167 30.81 -9.55 9.13
N VAL A 168 29.87 -9.05 9.92
CA VAL A 168 30.10 -8.78 11.35
C VAL A 168 30.17 -10.09 12.12
N GLU A 169 29.20 -10.98 11.91
CA GLU A 169 29.11 -12.23 12.67
C GLU A 169 30.29 -13.19 12.41
N GLY A 170 30.75 -13.32 11.17
CA GLY A 170 31.77 -14.29 10.78
C GLY A 170 33.13 -14.11 11.48
N PRO A 171 33.81 -12.95 11.39
CA PRO A 171 35.06 -12.68 12.09
C PRO A 171 34.93 -12.81 13.62
N ARG A 172 33.77 -12.47 14.18
CA ARG A 172 33.47 -12.70 15.60
C ARG A 172 33.51 -14.20 15.91
N ILE A 173 32.70 -15.01 15.20
CA ILE A 173 32.67 -16.47 15.37
C ILE A 173 34.05 -17.12 15.18
N ALA A 174 34.82 -16.64 14.20
CA ALA A 174 36.16 -17.14 13.92
C ALA A 174 37.14 -16.91 15.09
N ALA A 175 37.02 -15.77 15.77
CA ALA A 175 37.87 -15.40 16.90
C ALA A 175 37.36 -15.95 18.24
N THR A 176 36.06 -16.22 18.39
CA THR A 176 35.47 -16.67 19.67
C THR A 176 35.02 -18.14 19.64
N GLU A 177 33.87 -18.45 19.03
CA GLU A 177 33.25 -19.77 19.12
C GLU A 177 34.13 -20.86 18.50
N LEU A 178 34.80 -20.62 17.38
CA LEU A 178 35.66 -21.65 16.76
C LEU A 178 36.89 -22.01 17.60
N GLN A 179 37.34 -21.11 18.48
CA GLN A 179 38.50 -21.36 19.35
C GLN A 179 38.08 -21.99 20.68
N ALA A 180 37.05 -21.43 21.31
CA ALA A 180 36.66 -21.82 22.67
C ALA A 180 35.57 -22.90 22.70
N HIS A 181 34.55 -22.78 21.84
CA HIS A 181 33.34 -23.61 21.89
C HIS A 181 32.79 -23.95 20.49
N PRO A 182 33.49 -24.81 19.70
CA PRO A 182 33.15 -25.05 18.29
C PRO A 182 31.70 -25.50 18.06
N ALA A 183 31.13 -26.26 18.99
CA ALA A 183 29.75 -26.73 18.91
C ALA A 183 28.70 -25.61 18.90
N TRP A 184 29.00 -24.43 19.47
CA TRP A 184 28.07 -23.30 19.48
C TRP A 184 27.92 -22.67 18.08
N SER A 185 28.98 -22.72 17.27
CA SER A 185 28.98 -22.16 15.92
C SER A 185 27.98 -22.84 14.97
N TRP A 186 27.55 -24.08 15.26
CA TRP A 186 26.55 -24.79 14.46
C TRP A 186 25.16 -24.17 14.52
N TRP A 187 24.91 -23.30 15.51
CA TRP A 187 23.67 -22.56 15.67
C TRP A 187 23.68 -21.23 14.89
N SER A 188 24.73 -20.92 14.14
CA SER A 188 24.73 -19.87 13.12
C SER A 188 25.33 -20.45 11.84
N PRO A 189 24.61 -21.30 11.08
CA PRO A 189 25.20 -22.03 9.97
C PRO A 189 25.76 -21.13 8.86
N LEU A 190 25.09 -20.02 8.52
CA LEU A 190 25.60 -19.09 7.52
C LEU A 190 26.73 -18.23 8.10
N GLY A 191 26.60 -17.77 9.34
CA GLY A 191 27.67 -17.11 10.08
C GLY A 191 28.93 -17.99 10.18
N LEU A 192 28.79 -19.30 10.37
CA LEU A 192 29.87 -20.29 10.39
C LEU A 192 30.53 -20.45 9.01
N LEU A 193 29.74 -20.46 7.93
CA LEU A 193 30.28 -20.48 6.57
C LEU A 193 31.20 -19.26 6.36
N VAL A 194 30.72 -18.07 6.75
CA VAL A 194 31.50 -16.84 6.65
C VAL A 194 32.71 -16.88 7.60
N ALA A 195 32.56 -17.40 8.82
CA ALA A 195 33.66 -17.54 9.77
C ALA A 195 34.80 -18.43 9.23
N LYS A 196 34.47 -19.52 8.54
CA LYS A 196 35.46 -20.42 7.90
C LYS A 196 36.26 -19.75 6.78
N ILE A 197 35.72 -18.72 6.12
CA ILE A 197 36.47 -17.93 5.14
C ILE A 197 37.60 -17.15 5.83
N PHE A 198 37.40 -16.75 7.09
CA PHE A 198 38.34 -15.94 7.87
C PHE A 198 39.16 -16.73 8.89
N SER A 199 38.89 -18.02 9.11
CA SER A 199 39.45 -18.80 10.23
C SER A 199 40.97 -19.01 10.19
N GLY A 200 41.62 -18.73 9.05
CA GLY A 200 43.08 -18.77 8.92
C GLY A 200 43.81 -17.46 9.25
N LEU A 201 43.08 -16.41 9.61
CA LEU A 201 43.65 -15.09 9.92
C LEU A 201 44.03 -14.98 11.40
N GLU A 202 44.98 -14.10 11.69
CA GLU A 202 45.37 -13.78 13.06
C GLU A 202 44.22 -13.08 13.82
N GLU A 203 44.12 -13.34 15.13
CA GLU A 203 43.07 -12.76 15.98
C GLU A 203 43.04 -11.21 15.92
N GLY A 204 44.20 -10.56 15.83
CA GLY A 204 44.30 -9.11 15.68
C GLY A 204 43.63 -8.59 14.40
N THR A 205 43.79 -9.33 13.29
CA THR A 205 43.12 -9.03 12.01
C THR A 205 41.61 -9.24 12.13
N LEU A 206 41.16 -10.36 12.72
CA LEU A 206 39.74 -10.66 12.92
C LEU A 206 39.03 -9.58 13.75
N ARG A 207 39.67 -9.15 14.85
CA ARG A 207 39.18 -8.06 15.70
C ARG A 207 39.04 -6.74 14.92
N THR A 208 40.01 -6.43 14.07
CA THR A 208 39.98 -5.21 13.24
C THR A 208 38.88 -5.28 12.18
N MET A 209 38.73 -6.42 11.51
CA MET A 209 37.66 -6.64 10.53
C MET A 209 36.27 -6.52 11.17
N HIS A 210 36.06 -7.15 12.33
CA HIS A 210 34.82 -7.02 13.08
C HIS A 210 34.48 -5.55 13.37
N LYS A 211 35.45 -4.76 13.84
CA LYS A 211 35.25 -3.32 14.11
C LYS A 211 34.80 -2.55 12.88
N VAL A 212 35.48 -2.75 11.75
CA VAL A 212 35.15 -2.07 10.50
C VAL A 212 33.77 -2.47 10.01
N PHE A 213 33.48 -3.77 9.93
CA PHE A 213 32.18 -4.26 9.47
C PHE A 213 31.05 -3.81 10.39
N TRP A 214 31.28 -3.73 11.70
CA TRP A 214 30.25 -3.32 12.65
C TRP A 214 29.85 -1.85 12.43
N TRP A 215 30.82 -0.94 12.29
CA TRP A 215 30.52 0.47 12.01
C TRP A 215 29.89 0.67 10.64
N VAL A 216 30.35 -0.07 9.62
CA VAL A 216 29.74 -0.03 8.28
C VAL A 216 28.31 -0.55 8.31
N HIS A 217 28.05 -1.69 8.96
CA HIS A 217 26.73 -2.26 9.12
C HIS A 217 25.80 -1.29 9.85
N MET A 218 26.27 -0.70 10.95
CA MET A 218 25.51 0.30 11.72
C MET A 218 25.13 1.50 10.85
N ALA A 219 26.09 2.07 10.11
CA ALA A 219 25.85 3.20 9.21
C ALA A 219 24.83 2.85 8.11
N LEU A 220 24.98 1.68 7.48
CA LEU A 220 24.04 1.21 6.46
C LEU A 220 22.64 0.95 7.03
N ALA A 221 22.54 0.35 8.22
CA ALA A 221 21.26 0.09 8.87
C ALA A 221 20.51 1.39 9.20
N PHE A 222 21.20 2.40 9.75
CA PHE A 222 20.58 3.69 10.02
C PHE A 222 20.22 4.47 8.75
N ALA A 223 21.08 4.43 7.73
CA ALA A 223 20.75 5.00 6.42
C ALA A 223 19.51 4.34 5.81
N PHE A 224 19.43 3.01 5.89
CA PHE A 224 18.29 2.22 5.43
C PHE A 224 16.99 2.59 6.19
N ILE A 225 17.03 2.73 7.51
CA ILE A 225 15.86 3.15 8.30
C ILE A 225 15.45 4.59 7.94
N GLY A 226 16.39 5.53 7.84
CA GLY A 226 16.10 6.91 7.43
C GLY A 226 15.48 7.01 6.04
N TYR A 227 15.83 6.07 5.15
CA TYR A 227 15.27 5.96 3.80
C TYR A 227 13.79 5.56 3.78
N PHE A 228 13.21 5.06 4.87
CA PHE A 228 11.80 4.62 4.93
C PHE A 228 10.83 5.75 4.58
N GLY A 229 11.10 6.96 5.07
CA GLY A 229 10.16 8.08 4.97
C GLY A 229 9.98 8.66 3.56
N TYR A 230 10.91 8.38 2.64
CA TYR A 230 11.00 9.08 1.35
C TYR A 230 11.04 8.14 0.12
N SER A 231 11.06 6.84 0.33
CA SER A 231 11.20 5.83 -0.72
C SER A 231 9.96 4.95 -0.85
N LYS A 232 10.01 3.95 -1.74
CA LYS A 232 9.03 2.87 -1.81
C LYS A 232 8.88 2.09 -0.50
N LEU A 233 9.81 2.18 0.45
CA LEU A 233 9.68 1.59 1.79
C LEU A 233 8.70 2.31 2.70
N SER A 234 8.25 3.51 2.33
CA SER A 234 7.19 4.24 3.05
C SER A 234 5.91 3.42 3.21
N HIS A 235 5.69 2.41 2.35
CA HIS A 235 4.60 1.46 2.49
C HIS A 235 4.60 0.72 3.83
N ILE A 236 5.75 0.53 4.48
CA ILE A 236 5.86 -0.08 5.82
C ILE A 236 5.09 0.75 6.86
N LEU A 237 5.03 2.08 6.67
CA LEU A 237 4.29 3.00 7.54
C LEU A 237 2.86 3.22 7.05
N PHE A 238 2.70 3.57 5.78
CA PHE A 238 1.43 4.05 5.26
C PHE A 238 0.46 2.94 4.87
N SER A 239 0.94 1.74 4.50
CA SER A 239 0.03 0.62 4.18
C SER A 239 -0.74 0.11 5.41
N PRO A 240 -0.10 -0.14 6.58
CA PRO A 240 -0.83 -0.47 7.80
C PRO A 240 -1.82 0.62 8.21
N LEU A 241 -1.41 1.89 8.14
CA LEU A 241 -2.28 3.03 8.44
C LEU A 241 -3.50 3.07 7.52
N ASN A 242 -3.30 2.84 6.22
CA ASN A 242 -4.39 2.85 5.24
C ASN A 242 -5.37 1.68 5.45
N ILE A 243 -4.87 0.50 5.79
CA ILE A 243 -5.69 -0.67 6.13
C ILE A 243 -6.55 -0.38 7.36
N LEU A 244 -5.96 0.23 8.40
CA LEU A 244 -6.66 0.60 9.63
C LEU A 244 -7.79 1.61 9.35
N LEU A 245 -7.56 2.55 8.42
CA LEU A 245 -8.48 3.65 8.09
C LEU A 245 -9.37 3.37 6.86
N ARG A 246 -9.50 2.12 6.43
CA ARG A 246 -10.38 1.70 5.31
C ARG A 246 -11.83 2.17 5.46
N SER A 247 -12.61 2.27 4.39
CA SER A 247 -14.05 2.54 4.49
C SER A 247 -14.77 1.34 5.11
N SER A 248 -15.76 1.62 5.97
CA SER A 248 -16.67 0.64 6.54
C SER A 248 -17.97 0.48 5.72
N ARG A 249 -18.14 1.33 4.71
CA ARG A 249 -19.31 1.36 3.84
C ARG A 249 -19.42 0.07 3.01
N PRO A 250 -20.66 -0.42 2.73
CA PRO A 250 -20.86 -1.53 1.81
C PRO A 250 -20.21 -1.26 0.45
N ARG A 251 -19.58 -2.30 -0.12
CA ARG A 251 -18.94 -2.17 -1.44
C ARG A 251 -19.97 -1.79 -2.50
N GLY A 252 -19.67 -0.74 -3.26
CA GLY A 252 -20.52 -0.25 -4.35
C GLY A 252 -21.55 0.80 -3.92
N ALA A 253 -21.70 1.08 -2.62
CA ALA A 253 -22.41 2.28 -2.21
C ALA A 253 -21.58 3.51 -2.59
N LEU A 254 -22.24 4.58 -3.05
CA LEU A 254 -21.61 5.86 -3.39
C LEU A 254 -21.61 6.81 -2.19
N LYS A 255 -20.73 7.82 -2.19
CA LYS A 255 -20.66 8.78 -1.08
C LYS A 255 -21.88 9.70 -1.22
N PRO A 256 -22.68 9.91 -0.16
CA PRO A 256 -23.80 10.85 -0.24
C PRO A 256 -23.26 12.28 -0.36
N ILE A 257 -23.87 13.10 -1.22
CA ILE A 257 -23.62 14.54 -1.21
C ILE A 257 -24.37 15.12 0.00
N ARG A 258 -23.66 15.49 1.06
CA ARG A 258 -24.30 15.85 2.34
C ARG A 258 -24.84 17.27 2.35
N ASP A 259 -24.10 18.21 1.79
CA ASP A 259 -24.43 19.63 1.80
C ASP A 259 -24.79 20.12 0.39
N PHE A 260 -25.84 19.54 -0.18
CA PHE A 260 -26.21 19.83 -1.57
C PHE A 260 -26.64 21.29 -1.80
N GLU A 261 -27.17 21.96 -0.76
CA GLU A 261 -27.72 23.31 -0.88
C GLU A 261 -26.65 24.41 -0.74
N ASN A 262 -25.58 24.18 0.04
CA ASN A 262 -24.56 25.20 0.30
C ASN A 262 -23.19 24.88 -0.32
N ALA A 263 -22.99 23.70 -0.92
CA ALA A 263 -21.73 23.36 -1.54
C ALA A 263 -21.45 24.23 -2.79
N GLU A 264 -20.31 24.91 -2.78
CA GLU A 264 -19.83 25.70 -3.92
C GLU A 264 -19.17 24.82 -5.00
N THR A 265 -18.73 23.62 -4.64
CA THR A 265 -18.10 22.66 -5.57
C THR A 265 -18.57 21.25 -5.25
N PHE A 266 -18.88 20.50 -6.30
CA PHE A 266 -19.29 19.10 -6.20
C PHE A 266 -18.24 18.17 -6.78
N GLY A 267 -17.90 17.10 -6.06
CA GLY A 267 -16.90 16.13 -6.53
C GLY A 267 -15.47 16.63 -6.39
N ALA A 268 -14.56 16.14 -7.23
CA ALA A 268 -13.15 16.52 -7.20
C ALA A 268 -12.59 16.94 -8.56
N GLY A 269 -12.28 18.23 -8.72
CA GLY A 269 -11.56 18.77 -9.88
C GLY A 269 -10.06 18.98 -9.59
N THR A 270 -9.74 19.22 -8.32
CA THR A 270 -8.39 19.52 -7.82
C THR A 270 -7.98 18.62 -6.65
N LEU A 271 -6.70 18.64 -6.27
CA LEU A 271 -6.18 17.93 -5.10
C LEU A 271 -6.86 18.32 -3.79
N ARG A 272 -7.30 19.58 -3.66
CA ARG A 272 -7.98 20.06 -2.43
C ARG A 272 -9.38 19.47 -2.30
N ASP A 273 -10.03 19.14 -3.42
CA ASP A 273 -11.38 18.58 -3.42
C ASP A 273 -11.40 17.09 -3.04
N LEU A 274 -10.24 16.41 -3.08
CA LEU A 274 -10.11 15.06 -2.55
C LEU A 274 -10.18 15.09 -1.01
N SER A 275 -10.68 14.03 -0.40
CA SER A 275 -10.57 13.87 1.06
C SER A 275 -9.12 13.57 1.47
N TRP A 276 -8.75 13.90 2.71
CA TRP A 276 -7.42 13.53 3.26
C TRP A 276 -7.11 12.04 3.12
N LYS A 277 -8.15 11.19 3.17
CA LYS A 277 -8.02 9.73 3.04
C LYS A 277 -7.67 9.31 1.61
N GLN A 278 -8.23 9.96 0.59
CA GLN A 278 -7.87 9.72 -0.82
C GLN A 278 -6.42 10.17 -1.11
N LEU A 279 -5.96 11.23 -0.45
CA LEU A 279 -4.55 11.64 -0.52
C LEU A 279 -3.63 10.62 0.18
N LEU A 280 -4.03 10.10 1.35
CA LEU A 280 -3.33 8.99 2.02
C LEU A 280 -3.30 7.72 1.15
N ASP A 281 -4.41 7.38 0.48
CA ASP A 281 -4.48 6.25 -0.45
C ASP A 281 -3.43 6.35 -1.56
N SER A 282 -3.22 7.57 -2.07
CA SER A 282 -2.19 7.85 -3.05
C SER A 282 -0.80 7.50 -2.53
N ASP A 283 -0.44 7.84 -1.28
CA ASP A 283 0.86 7.51 -0.67
C ASP A 283 0.96 6.04 -0.21
N ALA A 284 -0.15 5.39 0.12
CA ALA A 284 -0.17 3.98 0.50
C ALA A 284 0.05 3.02 -0.68
N CYS A 285 -0.17 3.48 -1.92
CA CYS A 285 -0.01 2.65 -3.12
C CYS A 285 1.39 2.02 -3.25
N THR A 286 1.47 0.71 -3.32
CA THR A 286 2.75 -0.01 -3.48
C THR A 286 3.18 -0.18 -4.94
N SER A 287 2.45 0.40 -5.89
CA SER A 287 2.69 0.24 -7.35
C SER A 287 2.74 -1.23 -7.83
N CYS A 288 2.06 -2.15 -7.13
CA CYS A 288 2.13 -3.59 -7.42
C CYS A 288 1.36 -4.04 -8.67
N GLY A 289 0.38 -3.24 -9.11
CA GLY A 289 -0.39 -3.45 -10.35
C GLY A 289 -1.48 -4.50 -10.31
N ARG A 290 -1.79 -5.11 -9.16
CA ARG A 290 -2.91 -6.06 -9.06
C ARG A 290 -4.27 -5.46 -9.39
N CYS A 291 -4.47 -4.19 -9.07
CA CYS A 291 -5.68 -3.46 -9.43
C CYS A 291 -5.80 -3.22 -10.94
N GLN A 292 -4.67 -3.14 -11.65
CA GLN A 292 -4.60 -3.04 -13.10
C GLN A 292 -4.97 -4.38 -13.76
N ASP A 293 -4.37 -5.48 -13.32
CA ASP A 293 -4.66 -6.82 -13.88
C ASP A 293 -6.12 -7.26 -13.65
N ALA A 294 -6.75 -6.77 -12.58
CA ALA A 294 -8.14 -7.07 -12.25
C ALA A 294 -9.14 -6.15 -12.95
N CYS A 295 -8.68 -5.10 -13.63
CA CYS A 295 -9.54 -4.09 -14.24
C CYS A 295 -10.05 -4.57 -15.61
N PRO A 296 -11.36 -4.79 -15.80
CA PRO A 296 -11.88 -5.21 -17.10
C PRO A 296 -11.66 -4.17 -18.19
N ALA A 297 -11.68 -2.87 -17.85
CA ALA A 297 -11.41 -1.81 -18.81
C ALA A 297 -9.97 -1.89 -19.34
N TYR A 298 -8.99 -2.04 -18.45
CA TYR A 298 -7.58 -2.21 -18.83
C TYR A 298 -7.37 -3.42 -19.73
N LEU A 299 -7.95 -4.57 -19.34
CA LEU A 299 -7.84 -5.82 -20.09
C LEU A 299 -8.50 -5.74 -21.49
N SER A 300 -9.51 -4.88 -21.66
CA SER A 300 -10.14 -4.62 -22.95
C SER A 300 -9.42 -3.58 -23.83
N GLY A 301 -8.25 -3.08 -23.41
CA GLY A 301 -7.47 -2.07 -24.14
C GLY A 301 -7.98 -0.64 -23.98
N LYS A 302 -8.87 -0.36 -23.02
CA LYS A 302 -9.27 1.02 -22.67
C LYS A 302 -8.16 1.71 -21.85
N PRO A 303 -8.10 3.04 -21.82
CA PRO A 303 -6.96 3.75 -21.19
C PRO A 303 -6.91 3.64 -19.65
N LEU A 304 -7.98 3.16 -18.99
CA LEU A 304 -8.01 3.08 -17.53
C LEU A 304 -7.07 2.00 -16.96
N SER A 305 -6.01 2.44 -16.29
CA SER A 305 -5.31 1.66 -15.27
C SER A 305 -5.59 2.23 -13.88
N PRO A 306 -6.29 1.51 -12.98
CA PRO A 306 -6.49 1.97 -11.60
C PRO A 306 -5.16 2.17 -10.85
N LYS A 307 -4.12 1.42 -11.21
CA LYS A 307 -2.76 1.61 -10.66
C LYS A 307 -2.24 3.00 -11.05
N GLN A 308 -2.31 3.33 -12.34
CA GLN A 308 -1.75 4.57 -12.87
C GLN A 308 -2.51 5.78 -12.32
N LEU A 309 -3.84 5.73 -12.28
CA LEU A 309 -4.68 6.78 -11.71
C LEU A 309 -4.24 7.19 -10.29
N ILE A 310 -3.99 6.23 -9.40
CA ILE A 310 -3.54 6.51 -8.03
C ILE A 310 -2.10 7.04 -8.00
N LEU A 311 -1.23 6.57 -8.90
CA LEU A 311 0.14 7.08 -9.02
C LEU A 311 0.18 8.50 -9.59
N ASP A 312 -0.75 8.86 -10.48
CA ASP A 312 -0.88 10.21 -11.04
C ASP A 312 -1.35 11.20 -9.96
N ILE A 313 -2.31 10.79 -9.11
CA ILE A 313 -2.70 11.57 -7.92
C ILE A 313 -1.51 11.78 -6.98
N ARG A 314 -0.73 10.72 -6.70
CA ARG A 314 0.48 10.83 -5.87
C ARG A 314 1.49 11.79 -6.50
N ALA A 315 1.76 11.65 -7.79
CA ALA A 315 2.74 12.49 -8.49
C ALA A 315 2.32 13.96 -8.40
N ARG A 316 1.04 14.25 -8.59
CA ARG A 316 0.49 15.60 -8.41
C ARG A 316 0.63 16.10 -6.97
N LEU A 317 0.29 15.26 -5.98
CA LEU A 317 0.41 15.62 -4.56
C LEU A 317 1.86 15.91 -4.17
N GLN A 318 2.83 15.22 -4.77
CA GLN A 318 4.26 15.44 -4.54
C GLN A 318 4.77 16.71 -5.23
N ALA A 319 4.35 16.98 -6.46
CA ALA A 319 4.75 18.16 -7.22
C ALA A 319 4.14 19.45 -6.65
N ASP A 320 2.83 19.45 -6.42
CA ASP A 320 2.06 20.67 -6.14
C ASP A 320 1.78 20.85 -4.65
N GLY A 321 1.78 19.77 -3.87
CA GLY A 321 1.49 19.82 -2.44
C GLY A 321 2.33 20.85 -1.66
N PRO A 322 3.65 20.95 -1.86
CA PRO A 322 4.47 21.98 -1.21
C PRO A 322 4.06 23.41 -1.57
N LEU A 323 3.68 23.67 -2.83
CA LEU A 323 3.23 24.99 -3.28
C LEU A 323 1.85 25.33 -2.68
N LEU A 324 0.91 24.39 -2.73
CA LEU A 324 -0.43 24.54 -2.16
C LEU A 324 -0.41 24.76 -0.65
N LEU A 325 0.58 24.22 0.07
CA LEU A 325 0.78 24.46 1.49
C LEU A 325 1.30 25.86 1.79
N GLN A 326 2.15 26.43 0.92
CA GLN A 326 2.65 27.80 1.08
C GLN A 326 1.59 28.85 0.76
N GLN A 327 0.70 28.54 -0.18
CA GLN A 327 -0.43 29.40 -0.56
C GLN A 327 -1.60 29.36 0.43
N LYS A 328 -1.53 28.53 1.48
CA LYS A 328 -2.61 28.38 2.47
C LYS A 328 -2.80 29.69 3.25
N GLY A 329 -3.72 30.54 2.78
CA GLY A 329 -4.06 31.83 3.39
C GLY A 329 -3.84 33.07 2.50
N GLN A 330 -3.48 32.91 1.22
CA GLN A 330 -3.48 33.99 0.23
C GLN A 330 -4.71 33.86 -0.67
N GLU A 331 -5.44 34.96 -0.89
CA GLU A 331 -6.61 34.99 -1.79
C GLU A 331 -6.19 34.60 -3.22
N ASP A 332 -7.02 33.77 -3.86
CA ASP A 332 -6.73 33.09 -5.11
C ASP A 332 -6.52 34.08 -6.27
N GLY A 333 -5.29 34.18 -6.76
CA GLY A 333 -5.00 34.76 -8.09
C GLY A 333 -5.17 33.72 -9.20
N GLU A 334 -5.40 34.15 -10.44
CA GLU A 334 -5.68 33.29 -11.61
C GLU A 334 -4.59 32.22 -11.89
N GLU A 335 -3.33 32.42 -11.48
CA GLU A 335 -2.27 31.40 -11.58
C GLU A 335 -2.48 30.20 -10.64
N ALA A 336 -3.24 30.35 -9.55
CA ALA A 336 -3.59 29.27 -8.62
C ALA A 336 -4.57 28.25 -9.22
N SER A 337 -5.34 28.63 -10.25
CA SER A 337 -6.38 27.82 -10.90
C SER A 337 -5.84 26.57 -11.60
N SER A 338 -4.58 26.57 -12.05
CA SER A 338 -3.95 25.40 -12.71
C SER A 338 -3.16 24.49 -11.76
N CYS A 339 -2.86 24.98 -10.54
CA CYS A 339 -2.11 24.26 -9.52
C CYS A 339 -3.03 23.27 -8.81
N GLY A 340 -2.65 22.00 -8.78
CA GLY A 340 -3.44 20.91 -8.19
C GLY A 340 -4.59 20.38 -9.04
N ALA A 341 -4.78 20.82 -10.29
CA ALA A 341 -5.79 20.25 -11.19
C ALA A 341 -5.55 18.75 -11.42
N LEU A 342 -6.61 17.94 -11.26
CA LEU A 342 -6.54 16.48 -11.44
C LEU A 342 -6.87 16.04 -12.87
N ILE A 343 -7.75 16.79 -13.55
CA ILE A 343 -8.31 16.41 -14.85
C ILE A 343 -7.68 17.29 -15.95
N GLY A 344 -7.12 16.68 -17.00
CA GLY A 344 -6.42 17.44 -18.06
C GLY A 344 -5.83 16.58 -19.18
N VAL A 345 -5.42 17.23 -20.28
CA VAL A 345 -5.14 16.60 -21.59
C VAL A 345 -3.64 16.49 -21.93
N GLU A 346 -2.76 17.34 -21.39
CA GLU A 346 -1.33 17.34 -21.74
C GLU A 346 -0.41 17.05 -20.54
N GLY A 347 0.39 15.97 -20.65
CA GLY A 347 1.53 15.68 -19.77
C GLY A 347 1.19 15.14 -18.38
N GLY A 348 0.50 13.99 -18.30
CA GLY A 348 -0.20 13.59 -17.07
C GLY A 348 -1.40 14.52 -16.88
N TYR A 349 -2.55 14.14 -16.34
CA TYR A 349 -2.66 13.64 -14.98
C TYR A 349 -3.83 12.66 -14.91
N ILE A 350 -5.07 12.98 -15.27
CA ILE A 350 -6.13 11.99 -15.50
C ILE A 350 -7.06 12.50 -16.61
N THR A 351 -7.20 11.76 -17.72
CA THR A 351 -8.10 12.18 -18.80
C THR A 351 -9.55 11.77 -18.53
N GLU A 352 -10.49 12.47 -19.16
CA GLU A 352 -11.91 12.10 -19.07
C GLU A 352 -12.18 10.68 -19.57
N ASP A 353 -11.49 10.24 -20.63
CA ASP A 353 -11.68 8.88 -21.16
C ASP A 353 -11.21 7.81 -20.16
N VAL A 354 -10.15 8.09 -19.38
CA VAL A 354 -9.75 7.24 -18.24
C VAL A 354 -10.87 7.18 -17.21
N LEU A 355 -11.43 8.33 -16.84
CA LEU A 355 -12.52 8.40 -15.86
C LEU A 355 -13.73 7.64 -16.35
N TRP A 356 -14.23 7.88 -17.57
CA TRP A 356 -15.43 7.27 -18.13
C TRP A 356 -15.27 5.79 -18.53
N SER A 357 -14.03 5.30 -18.64
CA SER A 357 -13.74 3.88 -18.85
C SER A 357 -14.06 2.99 -17.63
N CYS A 358 -14.13 3.55 -16.41
CA CYS A 358 -14.42 2.79 -15.20
C CYS A 358 -15.87 2.26 -15.15
N THR A 359 -16.05 0.95 -14.97
CA THR A 359 -17.38 0.34 -14.83
C THR A 359 -17.89 0.27 -13.40
N THR A 360 -17.17 0.89 -12.45
CA THR A 360 -17.46 0.90 -11.00
C THR A 360 -17.67 -0.49 -10.37
N CYS A 361 -17.14 -1.56 -11.00
CA CYS A 361 -17.30 -2.94 -10.53
C CYS A 361 -16.56 -3.29 -9.22
N GLY A 362 -15.60 -2.46 -8.79
CA GLY A 362 -14.86 -2.64 -7.54
C GLY A 362 -13.82 -3.77 -7.51
N ALA A 363 -13.51 -4.40 -8.65
CA ALA A 363 -12.51 -5.47 -8.73
C ALA A 363 -11.12 -5.00 -8.24
N CYS A 364 -10.71 -3.77 -8.61
CA CYS A 364 -9.47 -3.15 -8.14
C CYS A 364 -9.37 -3.07 -6.61
N MET A 365 -10.44 -2.64 -5.94
CA MET A 365 -10.50 -2.52 -4.48
C MET A 365 -10.53 -3.89 -3.78
N ARG A 366 -11.08 -4.91 -4.45
CA ARG A 366 -11.06 -6.30 -3.96
C ARG A 366 -9.66 -6.89 -3.98
N GLU A 367 -8.88 -6.59 -5.01
CA GLU A 367 -7.53 -7.12 -5.21
C GLU A 367 -6.43 -6.29 -4.54
N CYS A 368 -6.70 -5.02 -4.21
CA CYS A 368 -5.72 -4.16 -3.55
C CYS A 368 -5.30 -4.74 -2.18
N PRO A 369 -4.02 -5.05 -1.94
CA PRO A 369 -3.55 -5.60 -0.67
C PRO A 369 -3.58 -4.58 0.47
N VAL A 370 -3.55 -3.29 0.13
CA VAL A 370 -3.49 -2.16 1.08
C VAL A 370 -4.79 -1.36 1.15
N LEU A 371 -5.87 -1.92 0.61
CA LEU A 371 -7.26 -1.43 0.73
C LEU A 371 -7.54 -0.03 0.17
N ILE A 372 -6.86 0.37 -0.91
CA ILE A 372 -7.13 1.64 -1.60
C ILE A 372 -8.52 1.67 -2.24
N GLU A 373 -9.19 2.81 -2.10
CA GLU A 373 -10.60 3.07 -2.45
C GLU A 373 -10.84 3.56 -3.89
N HIS A 374 -9.96 3.22 -4.85
CA HIS A 374 -9.90 3.67 -6.26
C HIS A 374 -11.19 4.17 -6.96
N VAL A 375 -12.34 3.53 -6.69
CA VAL A 375 -13.61 3.90 -7.33
C VAL A 375 -14.13 5.23 -6.80
N ASP A 376 -13.88 5.55 -5.54
CA ASP A 376 -14.34 6.79 -4.93
C ASP A 376 -13.65 8.01 -5.54
N GLU A 377 -12.33 7.97 -5.76
CA GLU A 377 -11.60 9.02 -6.46
C GLU A 377 -12.18 9.25 -7.87
N ILE A 378 -12.45 8.16 -8.61
CA ILE A 378 -13.04 8.25 -9.96
C ILE A 378 -14.46 8.81 -9.93
N VAL A 379 -15.29 8.39 -8.98
CA VAL A 379 -16.67 8.87 -8.86
C VAL A 379 -16.69 10.34 -8.46
N ASP A 380 -15.82 10.77 -7.56
CA ASP A 380 -15.72 12.17 -7.15
C ASP A 380 -15.27 13.04 -8.34
N MET A 381 -14.30 12.60 -9.15
CA MET A 381 -13.91 13.29 -10.38
C MET A 381 -15.02 13.33 -11.45
N ARG A 382 -15.77 12.22 -11.62
CA ARG A 382 -16.96 12.21 -12.51
C ARG A 382 -18.05 13.14 -12.02
N ARG A 383 -18.25 13.23 -10.70
CA ARG A 383 -19.22 14.13 -10.07
C ARG A 383 -18.88 15.58 -10.38
N TYR A 384 -17.61 15.95 -10.31
CA TYR A 384 -17.13 17.27 -10.71
C TYR A 384 -17.41 17.57 -12.18
N LEU A 385 -17.02 16.67 -13.08
CA LEU A 385 -17.30 16.84 -14.51
C LEU A 385 -18.79 17.03 -14.80
N VAL A 386 -19.65 16.26 -14.15
CA VAL A 386 -21.10 16.32 -14.38
C VAL A 386 -21.74 17.58 -13.79
N LEU A 387 -21.46 17.89 -12.51
CA LEU A 387 -22.19 18.91 -11.76
C LEU A 387 -21.56 20.30 -11.86
N MET A 388 -20.26 20.40 -12.11
CA MET A 388 -19.55 21.69 -12.24
C MET A 388 -19.32 22.06 -13.70
N GLU A 389 -18.89 21.11 -14.52
CA GLU A 389 -18.47 21.38 -15.91
C GLU A 389 -19.57 21.04 -16.94
N GLY A 390 -20.63 20.31 -16.56
CA GLY A 390 -21.65 19.82 -17.49
C GLY A 390 -21.11 18.81 -18.52
N ARG A 391 -19.97 18.18 -18.25
CA ARG A 391 -19.26 17.28 -19.17
C ARG A 391 -19.51 15.82 -18.80
N MET A 392 -20.10 15.08 -19.73
CA MET A 392 -20.33 13.64 -19.60
C MET A 392 -20.51 12.99 -20.98
N PRO A 393 -20.38 11.66 -21.10
CA PRO A 393 -20.71 10.97 -22.34
C PRO A 393 -22.17 11.20 -22.73
N GLU A 394 -22.45 11.35 -24.02
CA GLU A 394 -23.81 11.47 -24.56
C GLU A 394 -24.70 10.27 -24.14
N THR A 395 -24.10 9.09 -23.98
CA THR A 395 -24.76 7.89 -23.46
C THR A 395 -25.18 8.00 -21.99
N ALA A 396 -24.50 8.81 -21.19
CA ALA A 396 -24.91 9.11 -19.83
C ALA A 396 -25.95 10.25 -19.80
N GLU A 397 -25.71 11.33 -20.54
CA GLU A 397 -26.58 12.52 -20.54
C GLU A 397 -28.03 12.17 -20.91
N GLN A 398 -28.23 11.54 -22.07
CA GLN A 398 -29.57 11.16 -22.52
C GLN A 398 -30.21 10.08 -21.61
N ALA A 399 -29.43 9.31 -20.83
CA ALA A 399 -29.98 8.40 -19.82
C ALA A 399 -30.50 9.16 -18.59
N LEU A 400 -29.78 10.20 -18.14
CA LEU A 400 -30.23 11.10 -17.08
C LEU A 400 -31.49 11.87 -17.49
N ARG A 401 -31.52 12.42 -18.72
CA ARG A 401 -32.73 13.06 -19.27
C ARG A 401 -33.91 12.10 -19.33
N SER A 402 -33.67 10.83 -19.65
CA SER A 402 -34.73 9.81 -19.66
C SER A 402 -35.24 9.50 -18.26
N LEU A 403 -34.36 9.45 -17.25
CA LEU A 403 -34.76 9.29 -15.86
C LEU A 403 -35.62 10.45 -15.38
N GLU A 404 -35.24 11.69 -15.69
CA GLU A 404 -36.00 12.89 -15.33
C GLU A 404 -37.39 12.92 -15.99
N THR A 405 -37.44 12.67 -17.30
CA THR A 405 -38.69 12.81 -18.07
C THR A 405 -39.63 11.61 -17.96
N ARG A 406 -39.09 10.40 -17.75
CA ARG A 406 -39.85 9.14 -17.84
C ARG A 406 -39.70 8.21 -16.63
N GLY A 407 -38.85 8.56 -15.67
CA GLY A 407 -38.61 7.72 -14.48
C GLY A 407 -37.77 6.46 -14.77
N HIS A 408 -37.16 6.33 -15.95
CA HIS A 408 -36.30 5.18 -16.31
C HIS A 408 -35.19 5.55 -17.29
N PRO A 409 -34.07 4.80 -17.35
CA PRO A 409 -32.91 5.19 -18.16
C PRO A 409 -33.00 4.82 -19.65
N TRP A 410 -33.97 3.97 -20.03
CA TRP A 410 -34.06 3.44 -21.40
C TRP A 410 -34.59 4.45 -22.42
N ARG A 411 -33.88 4.62 -23.53
CA ARG A 411 -34.22 5.55 -24.62
C ARG A 411 -35.23 4.94 -25.58
N GLY A 412 -36.14 5.76 -26.09
CA GLY A 412 -37.05 5.40 -27.19
C GLY A 412 -38.06 4.28 -26.91
N THR A 413 -38.02 3.65 -25.74
CA THR A 413 -38.99 2.62 -25.35
C THR A 413 -40.36 3.24 -25.13
N THR A 414 -41.38 2.60 -25.71
CA THR A 414 -42.81 2.85 -25.47
C THR A 414 -43.38 1.88 -24.43
N PHE A 415 -42.60 0.90 -24.01
CA PHE A 415 -43.02 -0.08 -23.02
C PHE A 415 -43.13 0.57 -21.64
N THR A 416 -44.12 0.11 -20.89
CA THR A 416 -44.30 0.49 -19.48
C THR A 416 -43.73 -0.59 -18.58
N ARG A 417 -43.71 -0.33 -17.27
CA ARG A 417 -43.23 -1.28 -16.25
C ARG A 417 -43.93 -2.64 -16.30
N THR A 418 -45.12 -2.70 -16.86
CA THR A 418 -45.99 -3.88 -16.94
C THR A 418 -46.20 -4.40 -18.36
N SER A 419 -45.63 -3.78 -19.40
CA SER A 419 -45.86 -4.25 -20.77
C SER A 419 -45.41 -5.70 -21.02
N TRP A 420 -44.42 -6.19 -20.27
CA TRP A 420 -43.98 -7.59 -20.33
C TRP A 420 -44.99 -8.59 -19.75
N THR A 421 -46.02 -8.14 -19.03
CA THR A 421 -47.07 -9.01 -18.49
C THR A 421 -48.24 -9.19 -19.47
N GLU A 422 -48.26 -8.45 -20.58
CA GLU A 422 -49.33 -8.54 -21.56
C GLU A 422 -49.47 -9.97 -22.11
N GLY A 423 -50.67 -10.55 -22.01
CA GLY A 423 -50.93 -11.94 -22.40
C GLY A 423 -50.57 -13.00 -21.37
N LEU A 424 -50.04 -12.62 -20.20
CA LEU A 424 -49.73 -13.52 -19.08
C LEU A 424 -50.74 -13.30 -17.93
N ASP A 425 -51.19 -14.38 -17.28
CA ASP A 425 -52.04 -14.31 -16.08
C ASP A 425 -51.20 -14.02 -14.81
N ILE A 426 -50.53 -12.87 -14.80
CA ILE A 426 -49.70 -12.40 -13.68
C ILE A 426 -50.47 -11.36 -12.88
N LYS A 427 -50.78 -11.70 -11.63
CA LYS A 427 -51.43 -10.79 -10.68
C LYS A 427 -50.42 -9.85 -10.03
N THR A 428 -50.77 -8.58 -9.93
CA THR A 428 -50.00 -7.57 -9.18
C THR A 428 -50.18 -7.76 -7.67
N MET A 429 -49.25 -7.24 -6.87
CA MET A 429 -49.39 -7.25 -5.41
C MET A 429 -50.60 -6.43 -4.93
N ALA A 430 -50.99 -5.39 -5.67
CA ALA A 430 -52.19 -4.61 -5.38
C ALA A 430 -53.47 -5.45 -5.52
N GLU A 431 -53.50 -6.42 -6.44
CA GLU A 431 -54.64 -7.32 -6.66
C GLU A 431 -54.63 -8.51 -5.70
N LYS A 432 -53.46 -9.08 -5.40
CA LYS A 432 -53.34 -10.30 -4.57
C LYS A 432 -53.31 -10.01 -3.07
N GLY A 433 -52.83 -8.83 -2.66
CA GLY A 433 -52.65 -8.42 -1.27
C GLY A 433 -51.46 -9.10 -0.59
N GLU A 434 -51.38 -10.43 -0.65
CA GLU A 434 -50.32 -11.24 -0.03
C GLU A 434 -49.79 -12.30 -1.00
N ALA A 435 -48.47 -12.53 -0.98
CA ALA A 435 -47.82 -13.53 -1.81
C ALA A 435 -46.55 -14.07 -1.14
N ASP A 436 -46.31 -15.38 -1.25
CA ASP A 436 -45.08 -16.01 -0.78
C ASP A 436 -43.84 -15.57 -1.60
N ILE A 437 -44.05 -15.20 -2.87
CA ILE A 437 -43.00 -14.81 -3.80
C ILE A 437 -43.46 -13.58 -4.58
N LEU A 438 -42.65 -12.51 -4.51
CA LEU A 438 -42.77 -11.32 -5.34
C LEU A 438 -41.71 -11.34 -6.44
N PHE A 439 -42.13 -11.43 -7.70
CA PHE A 439 -41.22 -11.28 -8.83
C PHE A 439 -41.08 -9.80 -9.21
N TRP A 440 -39.93 -9.21 -8.90
CA TRP A 440 -39.62 -7.80 -9.20
C TRP A 440 -38.75 -7.67 -10.45
N VAL A 441 -39.31 -7.10 -11.52
CA VAL A 441 -38.60 -6.97 -12.80
C VAL A 441 -37.84 -5.64 -12.88
N GLY A 442 -36.53 -5.72 -13.14
CA GLY A 442 -35.67 -4.55 -13.33
C GLY A 442 -35.98 -3.79 -14.64
N CYS A 443 -35.44 -2.57 -14.79
CA CYS A 443 -35.66 -1.75 -15.98
C CYS A 443 -35.31 -2.46 -17.28
N SER A 444 -34.18 -3.18 -17.32
CA SER A 444 -33.77 -3.95 -18.51
C SER A 444 -34.74 -5.06 -18.86
N GLY A 445 -35.38 -5.71 -17.88
CA GLY A 445 -36.36 -6.76 -18.14
C GLY A 445 -37.69 -6.20 -18.62
N ALA A 446 -38.16 -5.12 -17.99
CA ALA A 446 -39.50 -4.58 -18.24
C ALA A 446 -39.60 -3.65 -19.45
N LEU A 447 -38.50 -3.04 -19.90
CA LEU A 447 -38.52 -1.91 -20.84
C LEU A 447 -37.69 -2.12 -22.10
N PHE A 448 -36.99 -3.25 -22.23
CA PHE A 448 -36.14 -3.55 -23.38
C PHE A 448 -36.82 -4.59 -24.27
N ASP A 449 -37.05 -4.26 -25.54
CA ASP A 449 -37.86 -5.06 -26.47
C ASP A 449 -37.48 -6.55 -26.50
N ARG A 450 -36.17 -6.85 -26.54
CA ARG A 450 -35.65 -8.23 -26.52
C ARG A 450 -36.03 -9.05 -25.29
N ASN A 451 -36.37 -8.39 -24.19
CA ASN A 451 -36.73 -9.02 -22.92
C ASN A 451 -38.23 -8.96 -22.62
N VAL A 452 -38.96 -8.06 -23.30
CA VAL A 452 -40.42 -7.88 -23.16
C VAL A 452 -41.17 -8.84 -24.09
N ARG A 453 -40.67 -9.05 -25.31
CA ARG A 453 -41.23 -10.05 -26.24
C ARG A 453 -40.60 -11.41 -25.99
N THR A 454 -41.20 -12.17 -25.09
CA THR A 454 -41.05 -13.63 -25.08
C THR A 454 -42.21 -14.19 -25.88
N THR A 455 -41.92 -14.77 -27.05
CA THR A 455 -42.89 -15.53 -27.87
C THR A 455 -43.78 -16.44 -27.05
#